data_AF-A0A8H7HLI4-F1
#
_entry.id   AF-A0A8H7HLI4-F1
#
_cell.length_a   1.000
_cell.length_b   1.000
_cell.length_c   1.000
_cell.angle_alpha   90.00
_cell.angle_beta   90.00
_cell.angle_gamma   90.00
#
_symmetry.space_group_name_H-M   'P 1'
#
loop_
_entity.id
_entity.type
_entity.pdbx_description
1 polymer ?
#
loop_
_entity_poly.entity_id
_entity_poly.type
_entity_poly.pdbx_seq_one_letter_code
_entity_poly.pdbx_strand_id
1 'polypeptide(L)'
;MVGILTSVIQVAVLLGAVSHVTVAGANDIETIYDRRVAAINGSVSASKTKIDGLLETLQPNGTWPTISYVSGCDSQRSSWPPIDHWNNVLAMAVAYKGKTEGYLGDQSLLAAIRLAMGFWFSNEMSTIGDGTCMDREYLEPNNCPCSTPGLWGANWASNVMHVPKRVGQTCNTLRSELSESELGNCTLITSRAFSTFYRDPYPTYLTGANVLDISVIGVDAGLLENNKTGNASRIADAYRVAQNEVSIHPGVRVDGIKPDGSFQHHSGVLFNGNYGKDFANSFLALELMARGTQFQANGTVQDVFGYHLDGSRWMTFTNTLTRVVHWDF
;
A
#
# COMPACT_ATOMS: atom_id res chain seq x y z
N MET A 1 7.25 84.74 -22.50
CA MET A 1 7.56 84.82 -21.05
C MET A 1 7.77 83.39 -20.54
N VAL A 2 8.68 83.27 -19.59
CA VAL A 2 9.41 82.07 -19.17
C VAL A 2 8.54 81.00 -18.50
N GLY A 3 8.93 79.73 -18.69
CA GLY A 3 8.69 78.61 -17.75
C GLY A 3 7.43 77.79 -18.03
N ILE A 4 7.37 76.48 -17.80
CA ILE A 4 8.16 75.58 -16.95
C ILE A 4 8.05 74.16 -17.55
N LEU A 5 9.17 73.42 -17.57
CA LEU A 5 9.21 71.98 -17.83
C LEU A 5 8.54 71.21 -16.69
N THR A 6 7.67 70.26 -17.01
CA THR A 6 7.45 69.09 -16.16
C THR A 6 7.48 67.83 -17.02
N SER A 7 8.56 67.07 -16.84
CA SER A 7 8.80 65.75 -17.42
C SER A 7 8.01 64.73 -16.62
N VAL A 8 7.13 63.95 -17.27
CA VAL A 8 6.47 62.80 -16.67
C VAL A 8 7.06 61.54 -17.30
N ILE A 9 7.94 60.87 -16.57
CA ILE A 9 8.45 59.54 -16.90
C ILE A 9 7.35 58.54 -16.49
N GLN A 10 6.72 57.91 -17.47
CA GLN A 10 5.88 56.74 -17.21
C GLN A 10 6.78 55.54 -16.92
N VAL A 11 6.80 55.10 -15.66
CA VAL A 11 7.38 53.81 -15.28
C VAL A 11 6.33 52.74 -15.56
N ALA A 12 6.47 52.04 -16.69
CA ALA A 12 5.72 50.82 -16.96
C ALA A 12 6.31 49.68 -16.11
N VAL A 13 5.66 49.36 -14.99
CA VAL A 13 5.94 48.13 -14.23
C VAL A 13 5.25 46.98 -14.95
N LEU A 14 5.97 46.27 -15.81
CA LEU A 14 5.56 44.94 -16.27
C LEU A 14 5.72 43.96 -15.11
N LEU A 15 4.63 43.71 -14.39
CA LEU A 15 4.48 42.50 -13.56
C LEU A 15 4.38 41.29 -14.49
N GLY A 16 5.54 40.78 -14.89
CA GLY A 16 5.65 39.43 -15.44
C GLY A 16 5.40 38.42 -14.33
N ALA A 17 4.13 38.16 -14.02
CA ALA A 17 3.76 36.93 -13.33
C ALA A 17 4.01 35.79 -14.31
N VAL A 18 5.24 35.25 -14.28
CA VAL A 18 5.50 33.94 -14.85
C VAL A 18 4.68 32.98 -14.02
N SER A 19 3.53 32.59 -14.54
CA SER A 19 2.80 31.43 -14.07
C SER A 19 3.76 30.25 -14.17
N HIS A 20 4.42 29.90 -13.06
CA HIS A 20 4.97 28.58 -12.86
C HIS A 20 3.78 27.63 -12.80
N VAL A 21 3.18 27.35 -13.98
CA VAL A 21 2.35 26.18 -14.15
C VAL A 21 3.32 25.03 -13.90
N THR A 22 3.13 24.44 -12.72
CA THR A 22 3.96 23.41 -12.13
C THR A 22 4.08 22.23 -13.08
N VAL A 23 5.23 22.12 -13.76
CA VAL A 23 5.75 20.85 -14.31
C VAL A 23 6.21 19.96 -13.12
N ALA A 24 5.45 19.92 -12.03
CA ALA A 24 5.78 19.25 -10.77
C ALA A 24 4.96 17.96 -10.57
N GLY A 25 3.86 17.76 -11.32
CA GLY A 25 2.96 16.61 -11.14
C GLY A 25 3.56 15.26 -11.60
N ALA A 26 4.19 15.20 -12.77
CA ALA A 26 4.71 13.94 -13.31
C ALA A 26 6.01 13.48 -12.63
N ASN A 27 6.90 14.42 -12.30
CA ASN A 27 8.18 14.10 -11.65
C ASN A 27 7.98 13.54 -10.23
N ASP A 28 6.99 14.06 -9.50
CA ASP A 28 6.68 13.58 -8.15
C ASP A 28 6.10 12.17 -8.15
N ILE A 29 5.19 11.84 -9.08
CA ILE A 29 4.63 10.48 -9.22
C ILE A 29 5.74 9.47 -9.51
N GLU A 30 6.62 9.76 -10.48
CA GLU A 30 7.74 8.89 -10.78
C GLU A 30 8.72 8.78 -9.61
N THR A 31 8.94 9.86 -8.86
CA THR A 31 9.71 9.83 -7.61
C THR A 31 9.08 8.89 -6.57
N ILE A 32 7.75 8.92 -6.39
CA ILE A 32 7.04 7.98 -5.51
C ILE A 32 7.23 6.55 -6.03
N TYR A 33 7.04 6.32 -7.33
CA TYR A 33 7.20 5.01 -7.96
C TYR A 33 8.59 4.43 -7.72
N ASP A 34 9.64 5.19 -8.03
CA ASP A 34 11.02 4.73 -7.91
C ASP A 34 11.38 4.37 -6.46
N ARG A 35 10.95 5.21 -5.50
CA ARG A 35 11.15 4.95 -4.08
C ARG A 35 10.33 3.75 -3.60
N ARG A 36 9.11 3.58 -4.11
CA ARG A 36 8.26 2.43 -3.81
C ARG A 36 8.90 1.13 -4.29
N VAL A 37 9.37 1.08 -5.53
CA VAL A 37 10.06 -0.09 -6.11
C VAL A 37 11.37 -0.37 -5.37
N ALA A 38 12.14 0.67 -5.04
CA ALA A 38 13.36 0.51 -4.24
C ALA A 38 13.08 -0.09 -2.86
N ALA A 39 12.03 0.37 -2.17
CA ALA A 39 11.61 -0.17 -0.87
C ALA A 39 11.14 -1.64 -0.96
N ILE A 40 10.41 -2.00 -2.02
CA ILE A 40 10.01 -3.38 -2.28
C ILE A 40 11.24 -4.26 -2.52
N ASN A 41 12.14 -3.84 -3.41
CA ASN A 41 13.37 -4.58 -3.71
C ASN A 41 14.27 -4.77 -2.48
N GLY A 42 14.29 -3.79 -1.56
CA GLY A 42 15.08 -3.87 -0.33
C GLY A 42 14.48 -4.75 0.77
N SER A 43 13.18 -5.06 0.71
CA SER A 43 12.45 -5.79 1.76
C SER A 43 12.07 -7.23 1.38
N VAL A 44 12.01 -7.55 0.08
CA VAL A 44 11.61 -8.88 -0.40
C VAL A 44 12.83 -9.76 -0.63
N SER A 45 12.84 -10.93 0.01
CA SER A 45 13.86 -11.96 -0.24
C SER A 45 13.57 -12.77 -1.49
N ALA A 46 14.50 -12.71 -2.45
CA ALA A 46 14.43 -13.35 -3.76
C ALA A 46 15.76 -14.04 -4.13
N SER A 47 16.23 -14.96 -3.28
CA SER A 47 17.47 -15.71 -3.53
C SER A 47 17.34 -16.65 -4.73
N LYS A 48 18.45 -16.92 -5.43
CA LYS A 48 18.46 -17.84 -6.58
C LYS A 48 17.85 -19.20 -6.24
N THR A 49 18.26 -19.82 -5.13
CA THR A 49 17.71 -21.10 -4.66
C THR A 49 16.19 -21.08 -4.48
N LYS A 50 15.64 -19.97 -3.96
CA LYS A 50 14.19 -19.82 -3.81
C LYS A 50 13.51 -19.76 -5.17
N ILE A 51 14.01 -18.96 -6.10
CA ILE A 51 13.40 -18.79 -7.42
C ILE A 51 13.52 -20.07 -8.26
N ASP A 52 14.67 -20.74 -8.23
CA ASP A 52 14.87 -22.05 -8.87
C ASP A 52 13.81 -23.06 -8.38
N GLY A 53 13.64 -23.19 -7.05
CA GLY A 53 12.64 -24.09 -6.48
C GLY A 53 11.18 -23.71 -6.80
N LEU A 54 10.87 -22.40 -6.91
CA LEU A 54 9.55 -21.95 -7.32
C LEU A 54 9.25 -22.29 -8.77
N LEU A 55 10.24 -22.18 -9.67
CA LEU A 55 10.09 -22.56 -11.08
C LEU A 55 9.95 -24.08 -11.25
N GLU A 56 10.74 -24.86 -10.53
CA GLU A 56 10.69 -26.33 -10.57
C GLU A 56 9.34 -26.89 -10.11
N THR A 57 8.68 -26.21 -9.16
CA THR A 57 7.44 -26.69 -8.53
C THR A 57 6.18 -25.99 -9.00
N LEU A 58 6.29 -24.99 -9.89
CA LEU A 58 5.15 -24.31 -10.48
C LEU A 58 4.37 -25.29 -11.36
N GLN A 59 3.09 -25.47 -11.03
CA GLN A 59 2.20 -26.35 -11.79
C GLN A 59 1.73 -25.70 -13.09
N PRO A 60 1.33 -26.48 -14.11
CA PRO A 60 0.84 -25.95 -15.38
C PRO A 60 -0.39 -25.03 -15.27
N ASN A 61 -1.13 -25.11 -14.17
CA ASN A 61 -2.28 -24.26 -13.88
C ASN A 61 -1.92 -22.96 -13.13
N GLY A 62 -0.64 -22.68 -12.89
CA GLY A 62 -0.17 -21.49 -12.18
C GLY A 62 -0.17 -21.58 -10.66
N THR A 63 -0.32 -22.77 -10.07
CA THR A 63 -0.34 -22.98 -8.62
C THR A 63 0.91 -23.67 -8.09
N TRP A 64 1.09 -23.67 -6.77
CA TRP A 64 2.15 -24.42 -6.08
C TRP A 64 1.53 -25.48 -5.16
N PRO A 65 2.01 -26.72 -5.17
CA PRO A 65 1.42 -27.83 -4.40
C PRO A 65 1.58 -27.68 -2.88
N THR A 66 2.53 -26.86 -2.44
CA THR A 66 2.77 -26.58 -1.01
C THR A 66 1.77 -25.60 -0.42
N ILE A 67 0.92 -24.97 -1.24
CA ILE A 67 -0.06 -23.98 -0.81
C ILE A 67 -1.45 -24.62 -0.79
N SER A 68 -2.12 -24.54 0.36
CA SER A 68 -3.54 -24.88 0.47
C SER A 68 -4.38 -23.74 -0.08
N TYR A 69 -5.13 -23.98 -1.17
CA TYR A 69 -6.03 -23.00 -1.79
C TYR A 69 -7.45 -22.99 -1.22
N VAL A 70 -7.65 -23.53 -0.02
CA VAL A 70 -8.96 -23.50 0.66
C VAL A 70 -9.39 -22.04 0.85
N SER A 71 -10.52 -21.69 0.25
CA SER A 71 -11.11 -20.35 0.20
C SER A 71 -12.54 -20.40 0.72
N GLY A 72 -13.17 -19.24 0.84
CA GLY A 72 -14.52 -19.11 1.36
C GLY A 72 -14.61 -19.25 2.87
N CYS A 73 -15.81 -19.58 3.37
CA CYS A 73 -16.08 -19.63 4.81
C CYS A 73 -15.25 -20.66 5.58
N ASP A 74 -14.85 -21.76 4.93
CA ASP A 74 -14.07 -22.83 5.54
C ASP A 74 -12.57 -22.52 5.59
N SER A 75 -12.16 -21.37 5.05
CA SER A 75 -10.77 -20.97 5.02
C SER A 75 -10.26 -20.49 6.38
N GLN A 76 -8.94 -20.65 6.57
CA GLN A 76 -8.26 -20.20 7.76
C GLN A 76 -8.40 -18.67 7.92
N ARG A 77 -9.01 -18.22 9.03
CA ARG A 77 -9.29 -16.80 9.29
C ARG A 77 -8.04 -15.94 9.56
N SER A 78 -6.99 -16.54 10.11
CA SER A 78 -5.72 -15.86 10.38
C SER A 78 -4.63 -16.51 9.54
N SER A 79 -3.72 -15.74 8.95
CA SER A 79 -2.64 -16.29 8.11
C SER A 79 -3.17 -17.19 6.99
N TRP A 80 -4.17 -16.70 6.24
CA TRP A 80 -4.81 -17.45 5.14
C TRP A 80 -3.76 -17.91 4.12
N PRO A 81 -3.49 -19.23 3.99
CA PRO A 81 -2.35 -19.75 3.22
C PRO A 81 -2.25 -19.28 1.75
N PRO A 82 -3.36 -19.05 1.02
CA PRO A 82 -3.32 -18.53 -0.35
C PRO A 82 -2.57 -17.22 -0.53
N ILE A 83 -2.36 -16.41 0.53
CA ILE A 83 -1.48 -15.24 0.45
C ILE A 83 -0.07 -15.60 -0.04
N ASP A 84 0.41 -16.81 0.24
CA ASP A 84 1.74 -17.27 -0.15
C ASP A 84 1.90 -17.39 -1.67
N HIS A 85 0.80 -17.51 -2.40
CA HIS A 85 0.80 -17.43 -3.86
C HIS A 85 1.39 -16.09 -4.29
N TRP A 86 0.83 -14.97 -3.79
CA TRP A 86 1.33 -13.64 -4.11
C TRP A 86 2.69 -13.34 -3.47
N ASN A 87 3.04 -13.95 -2.34
CA ASN A 87 4.41 -13.86 -1.80
C ASN A 87 5.44 -14.49 -2.77
N ASN A 88 5.11 -15.61 -3.40
CA ASN A 88 5.95 -16.26 -4.40
C ASN A 88 6.05 -15.42 -5.67
N VAL A 89 4.91 -14.95 -6.20
CA VAL A 89 4.89 -14.09 -7.40
C VAL A 89 5.68 -12.80 -7.16
N LEU A 90 5.54 -12.17 -6.00
CA LEU A 90 6.31 -10.97 -5.64
C LEU A 90 7.81 -11.24 -5.60
N ALA A 91 8.24 -12.37 -5.01
CA ALA A 91 9.66 -12.74 -5.00
C ALA A 91 10.20 -12.99 -6.42
N MET A 92 9.41 -13.64 -7.28
CA MET A 92 9.76 -13.82 -8.69
C MET A 92 9.83 -12.49 -9.45
N ALA A 93 8.89 -11.56 -9.21
CA ALA A 93 8.91 -10.22 -9.80
C ALA A 93 10.14 -9.41 -9.39
N VAL A 94 10.51 -9.47 -8.10
CA VAL A 94 11.73 -8.84 -7.58
C VAL A 94 12.99 -9.50 -8.15
N ALA A 95 13.01 -10.82 -8.33
CA ALA A 95 14.12 -11.48 -9.02
C ALA A 95 14.24 -11.07 -10.50
N TYR A 96 13.11 -10.93 -11.18
CA TYR A 96 13.04 -10.54 -12.60
C TYR A 96 13.53 -9.09 -12.82
N LYS A 97 13.22 -8.16 -11.91
CA LYS A 97 13.65 -6.75 -11.99
C LYS A 97 14.93 -6.42 -11.23
N GLY A 98 15.29 -7.27 -10.27
CA GLY A 98 16.41 -7.07 -9.36
C GLY A 98 17.70 -7.76 -9.82
N LYS A 99 18.69 -7.77 -8.94
CA LYS A 99 20.01 -8.36 -9.20
C LYS A 99 20.11 -9.82 -8.74
N THR A 100 19.02 -10.57 -8.80
CA THR A 100 19.11 -12.02 -8.54
C THR A 100 19.85 -12.66 -9.70
N GLU A 101 20.96 -13.33 -9.40
CA GLU A 101 21.83 -13.94 -10.40
C GLU A 101 21.03 -14.83 -11.38
N GLY A 102 21.17 -14.53 -12.67
CA GLY A 102 20.54 -15.30 -13.75
C GLY A 102 19.09 -14.92 -14.09
N TYR A 103 18.42 -14.05 -13.33
CA TYR A 103 16.99 -13.78 -13.51
C TYR A 103 16.61 -12.39 -14.02
N LEU A 104 17.55 -11.43 -14.02
CA LEU A 104 17.30 -10.10 -14.54
C LEU A 104 16.82 -10.15 -16.00
N GLY A 105 15.57 -9.78 -16.25
CA GLY A 105 14.97 -9.77 -17.58
C GLY A 105 14.67 -11.15 -18.19
N ASP A 106 14.77 -12.24 -17.44
CA ASP A 106 14.52 -13.61 -17.93
C ASP A 106 13.06 -13.79 -18.35
N GLN A 107 12.85 -14.10 -19.64
CA GLN A 107 11.53 -14.27 -20.23
C GLN A 107 10.82 -15.54 -19.76
N SER A 108 11.56 -16.59 -19.38
CA SER A 108 10.99 -17.82 -18.81
C SER A 108 10.42 -17.53 -17.42
N LEU A 109 11.15 -16.74 -16.62
CA LEU A 109 10.67 -16.28 -15.32
C LEU A 109 9.44 -15.38 -15.48
N LEU A 110 9.46 -14.44 -16.44
CA LEU A 110 8.29 -13.61 -16.73
C LEU A 110 7.08 -14.44 -17.15
N ALA A 111 7.25 -15.44 -18.02
CA ALA A 111 6.16 -16.34 -18.41
C ALA A 111 5.57 -17.10 -17.20
N ALA A 112 6.43 -17.57 -16.28
CA ALA A 112 6.02 -18.22 -15.05
C ALA A 112 5.25 -17.28 -14.10
N ILE A 113 5.72 -16.04 -13.95
CA ILE A 113 5.03 -14.97 -13.20
C ILE A 113 3.63 -14.75 -13.78
N ARG A 114 3.52 -14.58 -15.10
CA ARG A 114 2.24 -14.35 -15.79
C ARG A 114 1.28 -15.54 -15.63
N LEU A 115 1.80 -16.77 -15.69
CA LEU A 115 1.00 -17.98 -15.46
C LEU A 115 0.39 -18.00 -14.05
N ALA A 116 1.21 -17.70 -13.03
CA ALA A 116 0.74 -17.63 -11.65
C ALA A 116 -0.28 -16.49 -11.43
N MET A 117 0.03 -15.28 -11.92
CA MET A 117 -0.91 -14.15 -11.87
C MET A 117 -2.24 -14.49 -12.57
N GLY A 118 -2.18 -15.14 -13.74
CA GLY A 118 -3.34 -15.57 -14.50
C GLY A 118 -4.23 -16.55 -13.74
N PHE A 119 -3.67 -17.48 -12.96
CA PHE A 119 -4.44 -18.33 -12.05
C PHE A 119 -5.25 -17.49 -11.06
N TRP A 120 -4.59 -16.55 -10.36
CA TRP A 120 -5.29 -15.74 -9.37
C TRP A 120 -6.38 -14.88 -10.00
N PHE A 121 -6.06 -14.18 -11.10
CA PHE A 121 -7.01 -13.31 -11.79
C PHE A 121 -8.24 -14.05 -12.31
N SER A 122 -8.04 -15.26 -12.84
CA SER A 122 -9.15 -16.10 -13.32
C SER A 122 -10.05 -16.61 -12.20
N ASN A 123 -9.53 -16.67 -10.96
CA ASN A 123 -10.25 -17.12 -9.78
C ASN A 123 -10.60 -15.98 -8.81
N GLU A 124 -10.38 -14.73 -9.18
CA GLU A 124 -10.57 -13.58 -8.30
C GLU A 124 -12.07 -13.37 -8.02
N MET A 125 -12.42 -13.01 -6.77
CA MET A 125 -13.82 -12.92 -6.33
C MET A 125 -14.67 -11.89 -7.10
N SER A 126 -14.07 -10.83 -7.66
CA SER A 126 -14.72 -9.86 -8.54
C SER A 126 -14.68 -10.25 -10.02
N THR A 127 -13.84 -11.22 -10.41
CA THR A 127 -13.86 -11.78 -11.76
C THR A 127 -15.00 -12.79 -11.91
N ILE A 128 -15.18 -13.67 -10.91
CA ILE A 128 -16.19 -14.74 -10.94
C ILE A 128 -17.52 -14.29 -10.31
N GLY A 129 -17.49 -13.34 -9.38
CA GLY A 129 -18.65 -12.81 -8.67
C GLY A 129 -18.74 -11.29 -8.74
N ASP A 130 -19.51 -10.71 -7.82
CA ASP A 130 -19.72 -9.25 -7.72
C ASP A 130 -18.78 -8.58 -6.71
N GLY A 131 -17.82 -9.32 -6.14
CA GLY A 131 -16.87 -8.82 -5.15
C GLY A 131 -17.43 -8.64 -3.73
N THR A 132 -18.69 -8.98 -3.47
CA THR A 132 -19.33 -8.81 -2.14
C THR A 132 -18.73 -9.72 -1.06
N CYS A 133 -17.93 -10.71 -1.44
CA CYS A 133 -17.19 -11.57 -0.51
C CYS A 133 -15.98 -10.90 0.17
N MET A 134 -15.53 -9.76 -0.33
CA MET A 134 -14.31 -9.12 0.13
C MET A 134 -14.33 -8.85 1.65
N ASP A 135 -15.42 -8.30 2.15
CA ASP A 135 -15.62 -7.93 3.55
C ASP A 135 -17.10 -8.07 3.91
N ARG A 136 -17.70 -9.20 3.52
CA ARG A 136 -19.13 -9.52 3.67
C ARG A 136 -19.72 -9.24 5.06
N GLU A 137 -18.92 -9.32 6.11
CA GLU A 137 -19.32 -9.01 7.49
C GLU A 137 -19.70 -7.52 7.69
N TYR A 138 -19.33 -6.66 6.74
CA TYR A 138 -19.53 -5.21 6.73
C TYR A 138 -20.41 -4.72 5.56
N LEU A 139 -21.02 -5.64 4.82
CA LEU A 139 -21.92 -5.34 3.70
C LEU A 139 -23.30 -5.93 3.98
N GLU A 140 -24.33 -5.08 4.04
CA GLU A 140 -25.71 -5.51 4.21
C GLU A 140 -26.62 -4.80 3.19
N PRO A 141 -27.29 -5.54 2.28
CA PRO A 141 -27.15 -6.98 2.07
C PRO A 141 -25.79 -7.33 1.42
N ASN A 142 -25.22 -8.50 1.77
CA ASN A 142 -24.13 -9.10 1.00
C ASN A 142 -24.64 -10.27 0.14
N ASN A 143 -24.10 -10.40 -1.08
CA ASN A 143 -24.39 -11.51 -1.99
C ASN A 143 -23.31 -12.60 -1.92
N CYS A 144 -22.76 -12.84 -0.73
CA CYS A 144 -21.67 -13.80 -0.54
C CYS A 144 -22.04 -14.96 0.40
N PRO A 145 -22.92 -15.89 -0.03
CA PRO A 145 -23.06 -17.17 0.66
C PRO A 145 -21.73 -17.93 0.70
N CYS A 146 -21.59 -18.86 1.65
CA CYS A 146 -20.34 -19.64 1.80
C CYS A 146 -19.98 -20.49 0.57
N SER A 147 -20.93 -20.77 -0.30
CA SER A 147 -20.74 -21.47 -1.57
C SER A 147 -20.27 -20.56 -2.71
N THR A 148 -20.09 -19.25 -2.49
CA THR A 148 -19.66 -18.34 -3.55
C THR A 148 -18.26 -18.72 -4.04
N PRO A 149 -18.10 -19.02 -5.34
CA PRO A 149 -16.82 -19.42 -5.91
C PRO A 149 -15.80 -18.27 -5.92
N GLY A 150 -14.54 -18.62 -6.09
CA GLY A 150 -13.41 -17.69 -6.20
C GLY A 150 -12.53 -17.66 -4.96
N LEU A 151 -11.39 -16.99 -5.09
CA LEU A 151 -10.37 -16.84 -4.06
C LEU A 151 -10.71 -15.67 -3.17
N TRP A 152 -11.32 -15.96 -2.03
CA TRP A 152 -11.52 -15.03 -0.93
C TRP A 152 -11.31 -15.75 0.41
N GLY A 153 -10.76 -15.04 1.38
CA GLY A 153 -10.59 -15.52 2.74
C GLY A 153 -11.80 -15.22 3.62
N ALA A 154 -12.06 -16.05 4.63
CA ALA A 154 -13.15 -15.87 5.59
C ALA A 154 -13.00 -14.61 6.46
N ASN A 155 -11.80 -14.03 6.51
CA ASN A 155 -11.50 -12.79 7.20
C ASN A 155 -11.27 -11.68 6.16
N TRP A 156 -11.98 -10.56 6.32
CA TRP A 156 -11.91 -9.39 5.44
C TRP A 156 -10.47 -8.91 5.21
N ALA A 157 -9.60 -9.01 6.22
CA ALA A 157 -8.21 -8.53 6.14
C ALA A 157 -7.43 -9.22 5.02
N SER A 158 -7.73 -10.50 4.74
CA SER A 158 -7.13 -11.22 3.60
C SER A 158 -7.43 -10.55 2.27
N ASN A 159 -8.67 -10.08 2.11
CA ASN A 159 -9.23 -9.64 0.84
C ASN A 159 -9.07 -8.13 0.60
N VAL A 160 -9.11 -7.33 1.67
CA VAL A 160 -9.00 -5.87 1.63
C VAL A 160 -7.55 -5.41 1.80
N MET A 161 -6.74 -6.14 2.57
CA MET A 161 -5.41 -5.67 2.96
C MET A 161 -4.29 -6.57 2.44
N HIS A 162 -4.30 -7.85 2.79
CA HIS A 162 -3.16 -8.74 2.56
C HIS A 162 -2.90 -9.04 1.08
N VAL A 163 -3.91 -9.53 0.35
CA VAL A 163 -3.80 -9.82 -1.08
C VAL A 163 -3.55 -8.54 -1.87
N PRO A 164 -4.35 -7.47 -1.73
CA PRO A 164 -4.15 -6.25 -2.53
C PRO A 164 -2.79 -5.59 -2.29
N LYS A 165 -2.23 -5.64 -1.07
CA LYS A 165 -0.87 -5.17 -0.77
C LYS A 165 0.17 -5.92 -1.60
N ARG A 166 0.09 -7.26 -1.68
CA ARG A 166 1.04 -8.05 -2.49
C ARG A 166 0.82 -7.87 -3.99
N VAL A 167 -0.42 -7.73 -4.43
CA VAL A 167 -0.75 -7.41 -5.83
C VAL A 167 -0.15 -6.07 -6.21
N GLY A 168 -0.39 -5.01 -5.42
CA GLY A 168 0.15 -3.67 -5.65
C GLY A 168 1.68 -3.66 -5.75
N GLN A 169 2.36 -4.33 -4.81
CA GLN A 169 3.82 -4.47 -4.83
C GLN A 169 4.33 -5.19 -6.08
N THR A 170 3.69 -6.31 -6.44
CA THR A 170 4.09 -7.13 -7.60
C THR A 170 3.90 -6.37 -8.90
N CYS A 171 2.72 -5.78 -9.07
CA CYS A 171 2.35 -5.09 -10.30
C CYS A 171 3.15 -3.78 -10.49
N ASN A 172 3.44 -3.04 -9.42
CA ASN A 172 4.35 -1.89 -9.51
C ASN A 172 5.78 -2.31 -9.86
N THR A 173 6.28 -3.42 -9.30
CA THR A 173 7.58 -3.97 -9.69
C THR A 173 7.60 -4.32 -11.19
N LEU A 174 6.52 -4.90 -11.70
CA LEU A 174 6.37 -5.30 -13.10
C LEU A 174 5.77 -4.22 -14.02
N ARG A 175 5.65 -2.95 -13.59
CA ARG A 175 4.81 -1.92 -14.25
C ARG A 175 5.00 -1.87 -15.78
N SER A 176 6.25 -1.91 -16.25
CA SER A 176 6.57 -1.89 -17.69
C SER A 176 6.14 -3.15 -18.45
N GLU A 177 6.11 -4.32 -17.80
CA GLU A 177 5.85 -5.63 -18.42
C GLU A 177 4.38 -6.03 -18.45
N LEU A 178 3.53 -5.36 -17.68
CA LEU A 178 2.10 -5.71 -17.60
C LEU A 178 1.43 -5.53 -18.97
N SER A 179 0.75 -6.56 -19.43
CA SER A 179 -0.26 -6.43 -20.49
C SER A 179 -1.44 -5.58 -20.02
N GLU A 180 -2.30 -5.17 -20.95
CA GLU A 180 -3.51 -4.41 -20.62
C GLU A 180 -4.43 -5.16 -19.66
N SER A 181 -4.63 -6.47 -19.89
CA SER A 181 -5.44 -7.32 -19.01
C SER A 181 -4.83 -7.46 -17.61
N GLU A 182 -3.52 -7.66 -17.51
CA GLU A 182 -2.84 -7.76 -16.21
C GLU A 182 -2.92 -6.43 -15.45
N LEU A 183 -2.70 -5.30 -16.13
CA LEU A 183 -2.87 -3.97 -15.54
C LEU A 183 -4.30 -3.76 -15.03
N GLY A 184 -5.30 -4.13 -15.84
CA GLY A 184 -6.71 -4.07 -15.45
C GLY A 184 -7.01 -4.85 -14.18
N ASN A 185 -6.53 -6.09 -14.08
CA ASN A 185 -6.71 -6.91 -12.88
C ASN A 185 -5.96 -6.35 -11.65
N CYS A 186 -4.71 -5.90 -11.82
CA CYS A 186 -3.94 -5.28 -10.74
C CYS A 186 -4.64 -4.03 -10.18
N THR A 187 -5.10 -3.15 -11.07
CA THR A 187 -5.82 -1.91 -10.68
C THR A 187 -7.18 -2.21 -10.08
N LEU A 188 -7.91 -3.21 -10.57
CA LEU A 188 -9.18 -3.65 -9.98
C LEU A 188 -9.00 -4.05 -8.51
N ILE A 189 -8.07 -4.97 -8.22
CA ILE A 189 -7.87 -5.50 -6.87
C ILE A 189 -7.44 -4.40 -5.90
N THR A 190 -6.48 -3.57 -6.30
CA THR A 190 -5.92 -2.51 -5.45
C THR A 190 -6.89 -1.34 -5.25
N SER A 191 -7.60 -0.91 -6.30
CA SER A 191 -8.61 0.15 -6.20
C SER A 191 -9.83 -0.29 -5.40
N ARG A 192 -10.27 -1.54 -5.54
CA ARG A 192 -11.38 -2.10 -4.76
C ARG A 192 -11.07 -2.07 -3.25
N ALA A 193 -9.86 -2.45 -2.87
CA ALA A 193 -9.41 -2.38 -1.48
C ALA A 193 -9.48 -0.95 -0.93
N PHE A 194 -8.89 0.01 -1.65
CA PHE A 194 -8.89 1.41 -1.22
C PHE A 194 -10.29 2.04 -1.22
N SER A 195 -11.21 1.57 -2.07
CA SER A 195 -12.58 2.09 -2.13
C SER A 195 -13.39 1.91 -0.84
N THR A 196 -12.92 1.05 0.07
CA THR A 196 -13.58 0.79 1.37
C THR A 196 -13.70 2.04 2.23
N PHE A 197 -12.77 3.00 2.12
CA PHE A 197 -12.84 4.30 2.80
C PHE A 197 -14.05 5.17 2.42
N TYR A 198 -14.71 4.85 1.30
CA TYR A 198 -15.82 5.64 0.76
C TYR A 198 -17.17 4.94 0.88
N ARG A 199 -17.24 3.87 1.66
CA ARG A 199 -18.48 3.13 1.89
C ARG A 199 -19.34 3.78 2.95
N ASP A 200 -20.64 3.60 2.78
CA ASP A 200 -21.67 3.93 3.73
C ASP A 200 -22.53 2.67 3.97
N PRO A 201 -22.58 2.13 5.21
CA PRO A 201 -21.91 2.61 6.42
C PRO A 201 -20.38 2.49 6.35
N TYR A 202 -19.68 3.40 7.02
CA TYR A 202 -18.21 3.38 7.10
C TYR A 202 -17.74 2.12 7.85
N PRO A 203 -16.92 1.24 7.24
CA PRO A 203 -16.51 -0.01 7.88
C PRO A 203 -15.69 0.21 9.15
N THR A 204 -16.07 -0.44 10.24
CA THR A 204 -15.45 -0.20 11.57
C THR A 204 -14.02 -0.72 11.69
N TYR A 205 -13.55 -1.54 10.74
CA TYR A 205 -12.16 -1.99 10.69
C TYR A 205 -11.19 -0.92 10.18
N LEU A 206 -11.67 0.18 9.58
CA LEU A 206 -10.86 1.24 9.00
C LEU A 206 -10.40 2.26 10.06
N THR A 207 -9.55 1.79 10.98
CA THR A 207 -8.90 2.58 12.03
C THR A 207 -7.45 2.12 12.21
N GLY A 208 -6.61 2.98 12.81
CA GLY A 208 -5.25 2.64 13.20
C GLY A 208 -4.42 2.11 12.05
N ALA A 209 -3.67 1.02 12.29
CA ALA A 209 -2.72 0.49 11.30
C ALA A 209 -3.40 0.03 10.00
N ASN A 210 -4.68 -0.37 10.06
CA ASN A 210 -5.44 -0.79 8.88
C ASN A 210 -5.60 0.38 7.90
N VAL A 211 -5.79 1.60 8.39
CA VAL A 211 -5.88 2.81 7.54
C VAL A 211 -4.59 3.00 6.77
N LEU A 212 -3.44 2.85 7.44
CA LEU A 212 -2.13 3.06 6.83
C LEU A 212 -1.83 1.97 5.80
N ASP A 213 -2.10 0.71 6.14
CA ASP A 213 -1.86 -0.40 5.22
C ASP A 213 -2.74 -0.34 3.97
N ILE A 214 -4.02 0.03 4.10
CA ILE A 214 -4.91 0.20 2.95
C ILE A 214 -4.56 1.48 2.17
N SER A 215 -4.07 2.53 2.83
CA SER A 215 -3.57 3.73 2.14
C SER A 215 -2.34 3.43 1.27
N VAL A 216 -1.43 2.57 1.73
CA VAL A 216 -0.30 2.09 0.89
C VAL A 216 -0.83 1.38 -0.37
N ILE A 217 -1.90 0.59 -0.24
CA ILE A 217 -2.56 -0.07 -1.39
C ILE A 217 -3.16 0.98 -2.33
N GLY A 218 -3.75 2.06 -1.80
CA GLY A 218 -4.26 3.19 -2.58
C GLY A 218 -3.17 3.92 -3.37
N VAL A 219 -1.98 4.11 -2.77
CA VAL A 219 -0.81 4.65 -3.49
C VAL A 219 -0.38 3.68 -4.59
N ASP A 220 -0.27 2.38 -4.28
CA ASP A 220 0.09 1.36 -5.28
C ASP A 220 -0.90 1.29 -6.45
N ALA A 221 -2.21 1.46 -6.18
CA ALA A 221 -3.25 1.59 -7.21
C ALA A 221 -3.01 2.83 -8.07
N GLY A 222 -2.85 3.99 -7.42
CA GLY A 222 -2.63 5.27 -8.09
C GLY A 222 -1.41 5.28 -9.00
N LEU A 223 -0.34 4.55 -8.67
CA LEU A 223 0.85 4.40 -9.53
C LEU A 223 0.61 3.58 -10.80
N LEU A 224 -0.39 2.68 -10.80
CA LEU A 224 -0.73 1.81 -11.93
C LEU A 224 -1.84 2.40 -12.81
N GLU A 225 -2.69 3.27 -12.25
CA GLU A 225 -3.78 3.94 -12.95
C GLU A 225 -3.29 4.82 -14.12
N ASN A 226 -4.23 5.27 -14.97
CA ASN A 226 -3.96 6.07 -16.18
C ASN A 226 -2.94 5.41 -17.13
N ASN A 227 -3.13 4.11 -17.39
CA ASN A 227 -2.25 3.33 -18.25
C ASN A 227 -0.76 3.45 -17.81
N LYS A 228 -0.49 3.20 -16.51
CA LYS A 228 0.85 3.21 -15.88
C LYS A 228 1.50 4.58 -15.72
N THR A 229 0.86 5.67 -16.18
CA THR A 229 1.38 7.04 -16.01
C THR A 229 1.07 7.63 -14.63
N GLY A 230 0.17 6.99 -13.89
CA GLY A 230 -0.18 7.33 -12.52
C GLY A 230 -1.34 8.34 -12.41
N ASN A 231 -2.03 8.30 -11.28
CA ASN A 231 -3.14 9.18 -10.92
C ASN A 231 -2.79 10.00 -9.69
N ALA A 232 -2.41 11.27 -9.92
CA ALA A 232 -2.04 12.21 -8.87
C ALA A 232 -3.14 12.35 -7.81
N SER A 233 -4.41 12.39 -8.22
CA SER A 233 -5.54 12.58 -7.30
C SER A 233 -5.71 11.37 -6.39
N ARG A 234 -5.59 10.14 -6.92
CA ARG A 234 -5.63 8.91 -6.12
C ARG A 234 -4.49 8.87 -5.10
N ILE A 235 -3.27 9.20 -5.54
CA ILE A 235 -2.08 9.20 -4.68
C ILE A 235 -2.23 10.26 -3.58
N ALA A 236 -2.59 11.49 -3.93
CA ALA A 236 -2.83 12.57 -2.97
C ALA A 236 -3.88 12.19 -1.93
N ASP A 237 -4.97 11.56 -2.38
CA ASP A 237 -6.05 11.12 -1.52
C ASP A 237 -5.62 9.99 -0.56
N ALA A 238 -4.83 9.03 -1.03
CA ALA A 238 -4.26 7.99 -0.18
C ALA A 238 -3.31 8.56 0.89
N TYR A 239 -2.44 9.51 0.52
CA TYR A 239 -1.60 10.22 1.50
C TYR A 239 -2.42 11.04 2.49
N ARG A 240 -3.46 11.74 2.02
CA ARG A 240 -4.37 12.51 2.88
C ARG A 240 -5.07 11.61 3.90
N VAL A 241 -5.59 10.45 3.49
CA VAL A 241 -6.23 9.48 4.40
C VAL A 241 -5.23 9.00 5.45
N ALA A 242 -4.02 8.58 5.03
CA ALA A 242 -2.97 8.15 5.94
C ALA A 242 -2.56 9.24 6.95
N GLN A 243 -2.33 10.46 6.47
CA GLN A 243 -1.88 11.59 7.29
C GLN A 243 -2.96 12.06 8.27
N ASN A 244 -4.24 11.99 7.89
CA ASN A 244 -5.35 12.31 8.79
C ASN A 244 -5.47 11.32 9.96
N GLU A 245 -5.07 10.05 9.78
CA GLU A 245 -5.05 9.06 10.86
C GLU A 245 -3.95 9.34 11.89
N VAL A 246 -2.89 10.08 11.50
CA VAL A 246 -1.82 10.50 12.40
C VAL A 246 -2.26 11.72 13.20
N SER A 247 -3.22 11.50 14.10
CA SER A 247 -3.77 12.52 14.99
C SER A 247 -3.88 11.99 16.42
N ILE A 248 -4.01 12.90 17.40
CA ILE A 248 -4.22 12.52 18.80
C ILE A 248 -5.70 12.22 19.02
N HIS A 249 -6.00 11.00 19.49
CA HIS A 249 -7.35 10.52 19.79
C HIS A 249 -7.54 10.38 21.31
N PRO A 250 -8.01 11.43 22.02
CA PRO A 250 -8.13 11.43 23.49
C PRO A 250 -9.30 10.59 24.03
N GLY A 251 -10.18 10.11 23.16
CA GLY A 251 -11.34 9.32 23.55
C GLY A 251 -10.96 7.97 24.17
N VAL A 252 -11.73 7.55 25.17
CA VAL A 252 -11.61 6.25 25.81
C VAL A 252 -12.08 5.15 24.84
N ARG A 253 -11.31 4.06 24.72
CA ARG A 253 -11.62 2.94 23.81
C ARG A 253 -11.73 3.31 22.32
N VAL A 254 -11.11 4.43 21.95
CA VAL A 254 -10.91 4.80 20.55
C VAL A 254 -9.53 4.29 20.14
N ASP A 255 -9.35 3.85 18.91
CA ASP A 255 -8.05 3.40 18.41
C ASP A 255 -7.16 4.62 18.04
N GLY A 256 -5.87 4.40 17.79
CA GLY A 256 -4.91 5.44 17.40
C GLY A 256 -4.05 6.00 18.54
N ILE A 257 -3.30 7.07 18.22
CA ILE A 257 -2.32 7.72 19.11
C ILE A 257 -3.04 8.44 20.26
N LYS A 258 -2.49 8.36 21.47
CA LYS A 258 -3.06 8.96 22.69
C LYS A 258 -2.29 10.19 23.16
N PRO A 259 -2.91 11.02 24.03
CA PRO A 259 -2.27 12.23 24.56
C PRO A 259 -1.01 11.99 25.40
N ASP A 260 -0.68 10.74 25.73
CA ASP A 260 0.55 10.33 26.41
C ASP A 260 1.57 9.65 25.47
N GLY A 261 1.27 9.62 24.16
CA GLY A 261 2.10 9.00 23.12
C GLY A 261 1.90 7.48 22.99
N SER A 262 1.07 6.87 23.85
CA SER A 262 0.66 5.46 23.67
C SER A 262 -0.18 5.28 22.40
N PHE A 263 -0.23 4.05 21.91
CA PHE A 263 -1.03 3.67 20.77
C PHE A 263 -2.00 2.57 21.19
N GLN A 264 -3.28 2.79 20.89
CA GLN A 264 -4.31 1.81 21.20
C GLN A 264 -4.95 1.27 19.93
N HIS A 265 -5.31 0.00 19.93
CA HIS A 265 -6.10 -0.63 18.87
C HIS A 265 -7.08 -1.65 19.47
N HIS A 266 -8.04 -2.14 18.68
CA HIS A 266 -9.04 -3.12 19.10
C HIS A 266 -9.86 -2.64 20.31
N SER A 267 -10.48 -1.46 20.18
CA SER A 267 -11.30 -0.84 21.23
C SER A 267 -10.48 -0.40 22.45
N GLY A 268 -9.32 0.24 22.21
CA GLY A 268 -8.53 0.88 23.26
C GLY A 268 -7.49 0.03 23.97
N VAL A 269 -7.11 -1.12 23.43
CA VAL A 269 -6.05 -1.96 24.02
C VAL A 269 -4.68 -1.38 23.68
N LEU A 270 -3.80 -1.23 24.67
CA LEU A 270 -2.42 -0.78 24.48
C LEU A 270 -1.68 -1.74 23.54
N PHE A 271 -1.16 -1.22 22.43
CA PHE A 271 -0.60 -2.02 21.34
C PHE A 271 0.61 -1.38 20.66
N ASN A 272 1.42 -0.57 21.36
CA ASN A 272 2.58 0.11 20.77
C ASN A 272 3.53 -0.89 20.06
N GLY A 273 3.80 -2.04 20.66
CA GLY A 273 4.71 -3.06 20.11
C GLY A 273 4.17 -3.91 18.96
N ASN A 274 2.86 -3.89 18.74
CA ASN A 274 2.19 -4.72 17.74
C ASN A 274 1.61 -3.84 16.62
N TYR A 275 0.32 -3.52 16.70
CA TYR A 275 -0.33 -2.66 15.72
C TYR A 275 0.26 -1.24 15.66
N GLY A 276 0.73 -0.69 16.79
CA GLY A 276 1.41 0.61 16.80
C GLY A 276 2.74 0.59 16.03
N LYS A 277 3.51 -0.50 16.15
CA LYS A 277 4.71 -0.73 15.34
C LYS A 277 4.37 -0.82 13.86
N ASP A 278 3.29 -1.53 13.49
CA ASP A 278 2.87 -1.66 12.10
C ASP A 278 2.37 -0.32 11.53
N PHE A 279 1.58 0.42 12.31
CA PHE A 279 1.19 1.81 12.04
C PHE A 279 2.42 2.68 11.77
N ALA A 280 3.41 2.66 12.67
CA ALA A 280 4.60 3.50 12.56
C ALA A 280 5.47 3.13 11.36
N ASN A 281 5.65 1.83 11.09
CA ASN A 281 6.42 1.37 9.93
C ASN A 281 5.74 1.77 8.61
N SER A 282 4.41 1.61 8.50
CA SER A 282 3.68 1.96 7.29
C SER A 282 3.64 3.46 7.06
N PHE A 283 3.42 4.27 8.10
CA PHE A 283 3.47 5.73 7.98
C PHE A 283 4.87 6.24 7.62
N LEU A 284 5.91 5.75 8.30
CA LEU A 284 7.29 6.13 7.98
C LEU A 284 7.65 5.76 6.53
N ALA A 285 7.24 4.58 6.06
CA ALA A 285 7.48 4.17 4.67
C ALA A 285 6.79 5.12 3.67
N LEU A 286 5.54 5.52 3.93
CA LEU A 286 4.84 6.52 3.12
C LEU A 286 5.60 7.85 3.09
N GLU A 287 5.98 8.39 4.26
CA GLU A 287 6.65 9.70 4.33
C GLU A 287 8.06 9.69 3.73
N LEU A 288 8.78 8.58 3.82
CA LEU A 288 10.06 8.42 3.12
C LEU A 288 9.89 8.42 1.60
N MET A 289 8.82 7.80 1.09
CA MET A 289 8.48 7.86 -0.33
C MET A 289 8.08 9.28 -0.73
N ALA A 290 7.31 10.00 0.08
CA ALA A 290 6.81 11.33 -0.23
C ALA A 290 7.81 12.47 -0.04
N ARG A 291 8.95 12.25 0.64
CA ARG A 291 9.91 13.30 0.99
C ARG A 291 10.30 14.22 -0.17
N GLY A 292 10.02 15.51 -0.05
CA GLY A 292 10.31 16.53 -1.06
C GLY A 292 9.37 16.54 -2.27
N THR A 293 8.30 15.75 -2.25
CA THR A 293 7.21 15.80 -3.23
C THR A 293 6.01 16.55 -2.65
N GLN A 294 5.02 16.87 -3.48
CA GLN A 294 3.77 17.48 -3.04
C GLN A 294 2.94 16.63 -2.07
N PHE A 295 3.25 15.34 -1.92
CA PHE A 295 2.50 14.41 -1.06
C PHE A 295 3.03 14.34 0.38
N GLN A 296 4.15 15.02 0.68
CA GLN A 296 4.79 14.96 1.99
C GLN A 296 3.89 15.54 3.09
N ALA A 297 3.85 14.89 4.25
CA ALA A 297 3.19 15.42 5.43
C ALA A 297 3.73 16.80 5.82
N ASN A 298 2.83 17.64 6.33
CA ASN A 298 3.19 18.93 6.92
C ASN A 298 3.82 18.76 8.31
N GLY A 299 4.35 19.86 8.86
CA GLY A 299 5.02 19.84 10.17
C GLY A 299 4.13 19.33 11.31
N THR A 300 2.84 19.67 11.32
CA THR A 300 1.91 19.22 12.38
C THR A 300 1.79 17.69 12.42
N VAL A 301 1.61 17.06 11.26
CA VAL A 301 1.52 15.60 11.17
C VAL A 301 2.86 14.95 11.56
N GLN A 302 3.98 15.53 11.14
CA GLN A 302 5.32 15.06 11.52
C GLN A 302 5.57 15.16 13.02
N ASP A 303 5.12 16.25 13.66
CA ASP A 303 5.24 16.47 15.10
C ASP A 303 4.40 15.46 15.89
N VAL A 304 3.17 15.18 15.45
CA VAL A 304 2.31 14.15 16.07
C VAL A 304 2.94 12.76 15.92
N PHE A 305 3.49 12.45 14.75
CA PHE A 305 4.20 11.19 14.56
C PHE A 305 5.44 11.09 15.45
N GLY A 306 6.25 12.15 15.53
CA GLY A 306 7.40 12.24 16.43
C GLY A 306 7.01 12.05 17.89
N TYR A 307 5.92 12.67 18.31
CA TYR A 307 5.35 12.53 19.65
C TYR A 307 4.97 11.07 19.98
N HIS A 308 4.33 10.36 19.03
CA HIS A 308 4.04 8.94 19.18
C HIS A 308 5.31 8.07 19.30
N LEU A 309 6.35 8.36 18.53
CA LEU A 309 7.63 7.67 18.64
C LEU A 309 8.29 7.92 19.99
N ASP A 310 8.25 9.15 20.50
CA ASP A 310 8.78 9.49 21.82
C ASP A 310 8.01 8.79 22.94
N GLY A 311 6.68 8.70 22.86
CA GLY A 311 5.87 7.88 23.76
C GLY A 311 6.27 6.40 23.71
N SER A 312 6.38 5.86 22.50
CA SER A 312 6.79 4.47 22.26
C SER A 312 8.16 4.13 22.86
N ARG A 313 9.11 5.08 22.88
CA ARG A 313 10.43 4.87 23.49
C ARG A 313 10.34 4.53 24.98
N TRP A 314 9.39 5.08 25.72
CA TRP A 314 9.18 4.76 27.14
C TRP A 314 8.68 3.33 27.38
N MET A 315 8.05 2.73 26.38
CA MET A 315 7.50 1.35 26.42
C MET A 315 8.42 0.34 25.73
N THR A 316 9.67 0.71 25.43
CA THR A 316 10.64 -0.20 24.80
C THR A 316 11.90 -0.34 25.60
N PHE A 317 12.47 -1.54 25.61
CA PHE A 317 13.82 -1.78 26.10
C PHE A 317 14.56 -2.74 25.19
N THR A 318 15.87 -2.56 25.08
CA THR A 318 16.74 -3.45 24.29
C THR A 318 17.46 -4.40 25.24
N ASN A 319 17.30 -5.70 25.01
CA ASN A 319 18.15 -6.68 25.65
C ASN A 319 19.56 -6.54 25.09
N THR A 320 20.51 -6.13 25.93
CA THR A 320 21.89 -5.83 25.52
C THR A 320 22.70 -7.07 25.12
N LEU A 321 22.28 -8.27 25.56
CA LEU A 321 22.93 -9.54 25.22
C LEU A 321 22.43 -10.06 23.86
N THR A 322 21.10 -10.12 23.67
CA THR A 322 20.49 -10.68 22.47
C THR A 322 20.33 -9.66 21.34
N ARG A 323 20.46 -8.36 21.66
CA ARG A 323 20.15 -7.22 20.77
C ARG A 323 18.70 -7.18 20.31
N VAL A 324 17.80 -7.87 21.00
CA VAL A 324 16.36 -7.87 20.73
C VAL A 324 15.71 -6.68 21.45
N VAL A 325 14.83 -5.97 20.73
CA VAL A 325 13.98 -4.91 21.30
C VAL A 325 12.66 -5.53 21.75
N HIS A 326 12.28 -5.27 22.99
CA HIS A 326 11.01 -5.65 23.59
C HIS A 326 10.11 -4.42 23.76
N TRP A 327 8.81 -4.63 23.78
CA TRP A 327 7.77 -3.59 23.78
C TRP A 327 6.71 -3.87 24.86
N ASP A 328 5.89 -2.86 25.18
CA ASP A 328 4.66 -2.93 25.98
C ASP A 328 4.86 -3.52 27.39
N PHE A 329 5.89 -3.06 28.10
CA PHE A 329 6.24 -3.49 29.46
C PHE A 329 5.69 -2.54 30.53
#